data_AF-A0A820ZQ07-F1
#
_entry.id   AF-A0A820ZQ07-F1
#
_cell.length_a   1.000
_cell.length_b   1.000
_cell.length_c   1.000
_cell.angle_alpha   90.00
_cell.angle_beta   90.00
_cell.angle_gamma   90.00
#
_symmetry.space_group_name_H-M   'P 1'
#
loop_
_entity.id
_entity.type
_entity.pdbx_description
1 polymer ?
#
loop_
_entity_poly.entity_id
_entity_poly.type
_entity_poly.pdbx_seq_one_letter_code
_entity_poly.pdbx_strand_id
1 'polypeptide(L)'
;MFDLDGIYNAQNDRIWAVDRDEADKKGGVKQKRKFPQKVMVWLGACSKGLTPLIILDEGTVDHQRYINEVLPVALKYGNQVFGDNWTFQQDGAKPHT
;
A
#
# COMPACT_ATOMS: atom_id res chain seq x y z
N MET A 1 -15.15 3.97 -8.08
CA MET A 1 -14.20 3.78 -9.19
C MET A 1 -12.82 3.86 -8.59
N PHE A 2 -12.10 2.75 -8.54
CA PHE A 2 -10.71 2.69 -8.06
C PHE A 2 -9.84 2.64 -9.32
N ASP A 3 -9.02 3.66 -9.53
CA ASP A 3 -8.09 3.68 -10.66
C ASP A 3 -6.86 2.84 -10.30
N LEU A 4 -6.46 1.91 -11.18
CA LEU A 4 -5.19 1.21 -11.05
C LEU A 4 -4.05 2.23 -11.18
N ASP A 5 -3.20 2.27 -10.16
CA ASP A 5 -2.14 3.25 -9.97
C ASP A 5 -1.12 3.30 -11.10
N GLY A 6 -0.61 4.51 -11.33
CA GLY A 6 0.49 4.82 -12.23
C GLY A 6 0.74 6.32 -12.17
N ILE A 7 1.55 6.75 -11.20
CA ILE A 7 1.98 8.15 -11.06
C ILE A 7 2.91 8.47 -12.24
N TYR A 8 2.69 9.62 -12.90
CA TYR A 8 3.71 10.21 -13.78
C TYR A 8 4.94 10.55 -12.91
N ASN A 9 5.93 9.67 -12.95
CA ASN A 9 7.22 9.87 -12.32
C ASN A 9 8.19 10.28 -13.44
N ALA A 10 8.65 11.53 -13.47
CA ALA A 10 9.61 12.00 -14.47
C ALA A 10 10.91 11.16 -14.53
N GLN A 11 11.21 10.41 -13.46
CA GLN A 11 12.35 9.49 -13.41
C GLN A 11 12.04 8.08 -13.95
N ASN A 12 10.77 7.65 -13.97
CA ASN A 12 10.35 6.28 -14.33
C ASN A 12 9.32 6.17 -15.46
N ASP A 13 8.78 7.27 -15.97
CA ASP A 13 7.81 7.26 -17.07
C ASP A 13 8.56 7.42 -18.40
N ARG A 14 9.01 6.29 -18.96
CA ARG A 14 9.72 6.24 -20.25
C ARG A 14 8.79 5.74 -21.33
N ILE A 15 8.46 6.63 -22.27
CA ILE A 15 7.77 6.27 -23.50
C ILE A 15 8.83 6.06 -24.58
N TRP A 16 8.89 4.85 -25.16
CA TRP A 16 9.75 4.58 -26.32
C TRP A 16 9.10 5.18 -27.59
N ALA A 17 9.60 6.35 -27.99
CA ALA A 17 9.20 7.06 -29.19
C ALA A 17 10.42 7.75 -29.80
N VAL A 18 10.39 7.93 -31.12
CA VAL A 18 11.44 8.61 -31.90
C VAL A 18 11.37 10.12 -31.66
N ASP A 19 10.17 10.66 -31.48
CA ASP A 19 9.91 12.06 -31.21
C ASP A 19 8.66 12.28 -30.33
N ARG A 20 8.40 13.55 -29.99
CA ARG A 20 7.27 13.94 -29.15
C ARG A 20 5.93 13.69 -29.83
N ASP A 21 5.83 13.87 -31.14
CA ASP A 21 4.59 13.69 -31.89
C ASP A 21 4.17 12.21 -31.93
N GLU A 22 5.12 11.30 -32.05
CA GLU A 22 4.90 9.86 -31.93
C GLU A 22 4.53 9.46 -30.50
N ALA A 23 5.19 10.06 -29.49
CA ALA A 23 4.85 9.82 -28.08
C ALA A 23 3.39 10.24 -27.77
N ASP A 24 2.97 11.40 -28.28
CA ASP A 24 1.63 11.93 -28.07
C ASP A 24 0.57 11.11 -28.83
N LYS A 25 0.88 10.59 -30.03
CA LYS A 25 0.04 9.61 -30.75
C LYS A 25 -0.09 8.27 -30.01
N LYS A 26 0.94 7.82 -29.31
CA LYS A 26 0.93 6.59 -28.48
C LYS A 26 0.24 6.76 -27.12
N GLY A 27 -0.42 7.90 -26.89
CA GLY A 27 -1.21 8.16 -25.69
C GLY A 27 -0.70 9.32 -24.84
N GLY A 28 0.48 9.85 -25.15
CA GLY A 28 1.07 11.04 -24.54
C GLY A 28 1.27 10.96 -23.03
N VAL A 29 1.82 12.03 -22.47
CA VAL A 29 1.89 12.20 -21.01
C VAL A 29 0.53 12.71 -20.53
N LYS A 30 -0.31 11.84 -19.98
CA LYS A 30 -1.56 12.24 -19.37
C LYS A 30 -1.34 12.68 -17.93
N GLN A 31 -1.59 13.95 -17.65
CA GLN A 31 -1.58 14.46 -16.28
C GLN A 31 -2.75 13.87 -15.50
N LYS A 32 -2.49 12.83 -14.69
CA LYS A 32 -3.47 12.28 -13.75
C LYS A 32 -3.47 13.08 -12.44
N ARG A 33 -4.60 13.07 -11.73
CA ARG A 33 -4.82 13.87 -10.50
C ARG A 33 -3.69 13.59 -9.50
N LYS A 34 -2.97 14.64 -9.08
CA LYS A 34 -1.79 14.53 -8.20
C LYS A 34 -2.09 13.98 -6.81
N PHE A 35 -3.33 14.16 -6.34
CA PHE A 35 -3.81 13.72 -5.04
C PHE A 35 -5.20 13.08 -5.18
N PRO A 36 -5.29 11.85 -5.70
CA PRO A 36 -6.54 11.11 -5.62
C PRO A 36 -6.87 10.87 -4.13
N GLN A 37 -8.16 10.86 -3.79
CA GLN A 37 -8.57 10.37 -2.48
C GLN A 37 -8.17 8.89 -2.39
N LYS A 38 -7.46 8.54 -1.33
CA LYS A 38 -6.98 7.19 -1.08
C LYS A 38 -7.40 6.77 0.31
N VAL A 39 -7.70 5.49 0.46
CA VAL A 39 -7.95 4.85 1.75
C VAL A 39 -6.82 3.85 1.96
N MET A 40 -6.11 3.97 3.07
CA MET A 40 -5.11 2.98 3.43
C MET A 40 -5.79 1.86 4.22
N VAL A 41 -5.41 0.62 3.91
CA VAL A 41 -6.01 -0.56 4.54
C VAL A 41 -4.88 -1.48 4.94
N TRP A 42 -4.98 -2.05 6.14
CA TRP A 42 -4.09 -3.09 6.61
C TRP A 42 -4.85 -4.41 6.81
N LEU A 43 -4.19 -5.51 6.45
CA LEU A 43 -4.70 -6.87 6.59
C LEU A 43 -3.53 -7.83 6.83
N GLY A 44 -3.67 -8.70 7.83
CA GLY A 44 -2.82 -9.88 8.00
C GLY A 44 -3.47 -11.12 7.40
N ALA A 45 -2.66 -11.99 6.79
CA ALA A 45 -3.10 -13.25 6.23
C ALA A 45 -2.24 -14.41 6.72
N CYS A 46 -2.85 -15.57 6.93
CA CYS A 46 -2.16 -16.81 7.28
C CYS A 46 -2.91 -18.02 6.73
N SER A 47 -2.37 -19.22 6.93
CA SER A 47 -3.00 -20.47 6.47
C SER A 47 -4.37 -20.77 7.09
N LYS A 48 -4.72 -20.14 8.22
CA LYS A 48 -6.01 -20.35 8.90
C LYS A 48 -7.03 -19.24 8.65
N GLY A 49 -6.66 -18.17 7.93
CA GLY A 49 -7.58 -17.10 7.60
C GLY A 49 -6.94 -15.71 7.54
N LEU A 50 -7.79 -14.71 7.71
CA LEU A 50 -7.46 -13.29 7.64
C LEU A 50 -7.78 -12.60 8.97
N THR A 51 -6.95 -11.62 9.35
CA THR A 51 -7.25 -10.74 10.48
C THR A 51 -8.50 -9.91 10.19
N PRO A 52 -9.12 -9.31 11.22
CA PRO A 52 -9.99 -8.16 11.01
C PRO A 52 -9.28 -7.11 10.15
N LEU A 53 -10.02 -6.52 9.21
CA LEU A 53 -9.55 -5.45 8.34
C LEU A 53 -9.40 -4.16 9.15
N ILE A 54 -8.29 -3.44 8.98
CA ILE A 54 -8.08 -2.14 9.59
C ILE A 54 -8.12 -1.08 8.50
N ILE A 55 -9.03 -0.12 8.63
CA ILE A 55 -9.13 1.04 7.75
C ILE A 55 -8.36 2.19 8.42
N LEU A 56 -7.38 2.72 7.71
CA LEU A 56 -6.53 3.83 8.11
C LEU A 56 -6.91 5.01 7.21
N ASP A 57 -8.01 5.66 7.59
CA ASP A 57 -8.74 6.67 6.81
C ASP A 57 -8.12 8.07 6.89
N GLU A 58 -7.38 8.37 7.97
CA GLU A 58 -6.74 9.66 8.15
C GLU A 58 -5.23 9.62 7.87
N GLY A 59 -4.72 10.59 7.10
CA GLY A 59 -3.28 10.84 6.99
C GLY A 59 -2.42 9.67 6.50
N THR A 60 -1.14 9.69 6.91
CA THR A 60 -0.18 8.61 6.64
C THR A 60 0.04 7.84 7.93
N VAL A 61 0.28 6.53 7.84
CA VAL A 61 0.66 5.71 9.00
C VAL A 61 2.11 5.99 9.38
N ASP A 62 2.32 6.44 10.61
CA ASP A 62 3.63 6.51 11.24
C ASP A 62 3.83 5.32 12.20
N HIS A 63 5.02 5.26 12.81
CA HIS A 63 5.38 4.19 13.74
C HIS A 63 4.42 4.11 14.94
N GLN A 64 3.97 5.25 15.46
CA GLN A 64 3.13 5.29 16.66
C GLN A 64 1.73 4.76 16.36
N ARG A 65 1.14 5.17 15.23
CA ARG A 65 -0.13 4.63 14.75
C ARG A 65 -0.01 3.15 14.42
N TYR A 66 1.08 2.73 13.80
CA TYR A 66 1.31 1.31 13.51
C TYR A 66 1.32 0.46 14.80
N ILE A 67 2.05 0.90 15.83
CA ILE A 67 2.13 0.22 17.12
C ILE A 67 0.77 0.20 17.83
N ASN A 68 -0.01 1.28 17.75
CA ASN A 68 -1.25 1.41 18.50
C ASN A 68 -2.47 0.77 17.82
N GLU A 69 -2.55 0.86 16.49
CA GLU A 69 -3.73 0.46 15.72
C GLU A 69 -3.53 -0.91 15.07
N VAL A 70 -2.33 -1.21 14.56
CA VAL A 70 -2.09 -2.41 13.74
C VAL A 70 -1.55 -3.58 14.56
N LEU A 71 -0.44 -3.39 15.28
CA LEU A 71 0.21 -4.48 16.01
C LEU A 71 -0.70 -5.22 17.01
N PRO A 72 -1.61 -4.57 17.75
CA PRO A 72 -2.48 -5.28 18.69
C PRO A 72 -3.44 -6.25 17.99
N VAL A 73 -3.91 -5.89 16.79
CA VAL A 73 -4.78 -6.76 15.98
C VAL A 73 -3.99 -7.96 15.46
N ALA A 74 -2.78 -7.73 14.93
CA ALA A 74 -1.90 -8.78 14.45
C ALA A 74 -1.54 -9.77 15.56
N LEU A 75 -1.10 -9.28 16.72
CA LEU A 75 -0.69 -10.09 17.86
C LEU A 75 -1.87 -10.87 18.44
N LYS A 76 -3.02 -10.21 18.66
CA LYS A 76 -4.21 -10.88 19.17
C LYS A 76 -4.66 -12.00 18.24
N TYR A 77 -4.70 -11.75 16.93
CA TYR A 77 -5.12 -12.75 15.96
C TYR A 77 -4.12 -13.90 15.87
N GLY A 78 -2.82 -13.61 15.78
CA GLY A 78 -1.78 -14.62 15.76
C GLY A 78 -1.83 -15.53 16.98
N ASN A 79 -1.94 -14.94 18.18
CA ASN A 79 -2.05 -15.70 19.43
C ASN A 79 -3.33 -16.54 19.49
N GLN A 80 -4.45 -16.00 19.03
CA GLN A 80 -5.72 -16.75 18.98
C GLN A 80 -5.66 -17.95 18.03
N VAL A 81 -4.95 -17.80 16.90
CA VAL A 81 -4.95 -18.76 15.80
C VAL A 81 -3.84 -19.81 15.94
N PHE A 82 -2.68 -19.43 16.47
CA PHE A 82 -1.47 -20.26 16.54
C PHE A 82 -0.95 -20.49 17.97
N GLY A 83 -1.51 -19.84 18.99
CA GLY A 83 -0.95 -19.86 20.33
C GLY A 83 0.33 -19.03 20.40
N ASP A 84 1.32 -19.49 21.18
CA ASP A 84 2.50 -18.68 21.50
C ASP A 84 3.65 -18.82 20.47
N ASN A 85 3.58 -19.78 19.56
CA ASN A 85 4.66 -20.11 18.63
C ASN A 85 4.28 -19.81 17.19
N TRP A 86 4.52 -18.57 16.76
CA TRP A 86 4.33 -18.13 15.38
C TRP A 86 5.27 -16.96 15.05
N THR A 87 5.39 -16.67 13.76
CA THR A 87 6.24 -15.58 13.27
C THR A 87 5.38 -14.52 12.60
N PHE A 88 5.57 -13.27 13.01
CA PHE A 88 5.02 -12.12 12.33
C PHE A 88 5.99 -11.67 11.23
N GLN A 89 5.48 -11.50 10.01
CA GLN A 89 6.26 -11.06 8.86
C GLN A 89 5.65 -9.77 8.29
N GLN A 90 6.50 -8.79 8.00
CA GLN A 90 6.17 -7.53 7.34
C GLN A 90 7.36 -7.07 6.49
N ASP A 91 7.17 -6.08 5.62
CA ASP A 91 8.25 -5.45 4.87
C ASP A 91 9.02 -4.43 5.73
N GLY A 92 10.16 -3.95 5.22
CA GLY A 92 11.02 -2.98 5.90
C GLY A 92 10.58 -1.52 5.73
N ALA A 93 9.27 -1.26 5.68
CA ALA A 93 8.77 0.11 5.56
C ALA A 93 9.10 0.93 6.81
N LYS A 94 9.32 2.24 6.64
CA LYS A 94 9.70 3.15 7.75
C LYS A 94 8.79 3.09 8.99
N PRO A 95 7.45 2.92 8.88
CA PRO A 95 6.61 2.75 10.07
C PRO A 95 6.82 1.44 10.84
N HIS A 96 7.45 0.44 10.22
CA HIS A 96 7.64 -0.90 10.77
C HIS A 96 8.98 -1.08 11.51
N THR A 97 9.93 -0.16 11.33
CA THR A 97 11.33 -0.26 11.80
C THR A 97 11.78 0.95 12.60
#